data_AF-A0A2A3X3A2-F1
#
_entry.id   AF-A0A2A3X3A2-F1
#
_cell.length_a   1.000
_cell.length_b   1.000
_cell.length_c   1.000
_cell.angle_alpha   90.00
_cell.angle_beta   90.00
_cell.angle_gamma   90.00
#
_symmetry.space_group_name_H-M   'P 1'
#
loop_
_entity.id
_entity.type
_entity.pdbx_description
1 polymer ?
#
loop_
_entity_poly.entity_id
_entity_poly.type
_entity_poly.pdbx_seq_one_letter_code
_entity_poly.pdbx_strand_id
1 'polypeptide(L)'
;MKLGRRRPIIRIVLAAGAACAALVAIAVAAIVFLPSFFVQDAVYDNVPSKASCADVPTTETVEQVIRDFPEIGDADPILVDRCDGAIIEIQVADHGTREDVEDYLKTNGKYEKSTGWWWRSVPIAIRNV
;
A
#
# COMPACT_ATOMS: atom_id res chain seq x y z
N MET A 1 -10.95 63.07 -7.78
CA MET A 1 -9.80 62.15 -7.59
C MET A 1 -10.32 60.73 -7.33
N LYS A 2 -9.97 59.76 -8.19
CA LYS A 2 -10.47 58.37 -8.16
C LYS A 2 -9.78 57.54 -7.05
N LEU A 3 -10.32 57.53 -5.84
CA LEU A 3 -9.93 56.63 -4.75
C LEU A 3 -10.84 55.39 -4.74
N GLY A 4 -10.63 54.46 -5.66
CA GLY A 4 -11.52 53.28 -5.76
C GLY A 4 -10.93 52.02 -6.39
N ARG A 5 -9.60 51.96 -6.63
CA ARG A 5 -9.03 50.88 -7.48
C ARG A 5 -7.95 50.01 -6.84
N ARG A 6 -7.59 50.22 -5.57
CA ARG A 6 -6.52 49.45 -4.89
C ARG A 6 -7.01 48.24 -4.08
N ARG A 7 -8.26 48.26 -3.60
CA ARG A 7 -8.86 47.17 -2.82
C ARG A 7 -9.00 45.82 -3.54
N PRO A 8 -9.33 45.73 -4.85
CA PRO A 8 -9.47 44.42 -5.49
C PRO A 8 -8.11 43.75 -5.73
N ILE A 9 -7.05 44.53 -5.98
CA ILE A 9 -5.70 44.01 -6.24
C ILE A 9 -5.13 43.33 -4.99
N ILE A 10 -5.32 43.93 -3.80
CA ILE A 10 -4.84 43.35 -2.53
C ILE A 10 -5.52 42.01 -2.23
N ARG A 11 -6.82 41.87 -2.54
CA ARG A 11 -7.56 40.61 -2.36
C ARG A 11 -7.10 39.52 -3.33
N ILE A 12 -6.78 39.88 -4.58
CA ILE A 12 -6.25 38.93 -5.57
C ILE A 12 -4.86 38.45 -5.17
N VAL A 13 -3.99 39.33 -4.68
CA VAL A 13 -2.64 38.97 -4.21
C VAL A 13 -2.71 38.06 -2.98
N LEU A 14 -3.62 38.32 -2.03
CA LEU A 14 -3.84 37.45 -0.87
C LEU A 14 -4.41 36.08 -1.26
N ALA A 15 -5.35 36.04 -2.21
CA ALA A 15 -5.91 34.77 -2.71
C ALA A 15 -4.86 33.95 -3.47
N ALA A 16 -4.03 34.60 -4.29
CA ALA A 16 -2.92 33.96 -4.99
C ALA A 16 -1.85 33.45 -4.01
N GLY A 17 -1.54 34.24 -2.96
CA GLY A 17 -0.63 33.83 -1.89
C GLY A 17 -1.14 32.63 -1.10
N ALA A 18 -2.43 32.61 -0.76
CA ALA A 18 -3.07 31.49 -0.08
C ALA A 18 -3.12 30.22 -0.95
N ALA A 19 -3.40 30.37 -2.25
CA ALA A 19 -3.39 29.25 -3.19
C ALA A 19 -1.98 28.65 -3.36
N CYS A 20 -0.94 29.48 -3.47
CA CYS A 20 0.45 29.01 -3.49
C CYS A 20 0.83 28.32 -2.18
N ALA A 21 0.48 28.90 -1.03
CA ALA A 21 0.76 28.29 0.27
C ALA A 21 0.07 26.93 0.44
N ALA A 22 -1.18 26.80 -0.02
CA ALA A 22 -1.91 25.54 -0.01
C ALA A 22 -1.26 24.50 -0.93
N LEU A 23 -0.84 24.88 -2.14
CA LEU A 23 -0.12 23.98 -3.05
C LEU A 23 1.23 23.52 -2.47
N VAL A 24 1.97 24.42 -1.83
CA VAL A 24 3.22 24.07 -1.14
C VAL A 24 2.96 23.12 0.02
N ALA A 25 1.92 23.36 0.83
CA ALA A 25 1.55 22.46 1.92
C ALA A 25 1.15 21.07 1.42
N ILE A 26 0.39 20.98 0.33
CA ILE A 26 0.03 19.71 -0.33
C ILE A 26 1.27 19.02 -0.88
N ALA A 27 2.19 19.75 -1.53
CA ALA A 27 3.43 19.20 -2.05
C ALA A 27 4.33 18.66 -0.92
N VAL A 28 4.48 19.40 0.17
CA VAL A 28 5.25 18.96 1.34
C VAL A 28 4.59 17.74 1.99
N ALA A 29 3.27 17.74 2.16
CA ALA A 29 2.54 16.58 2.67
C ALA A 29 2.72 15.35 1.77
N ALA A 30 2.67 15.52 0.45
CA ALA A 30 2.93 14.45 -0.51
C ALA A 30 4.37 13.92 -0.39
N ILE A 31 5.37 14.80 -0.26
CA ILE A 31 6.79 14.44 -0.14
C ILE A 31 7.10 13.76 1.20
N VAL A 32 6.43 14.14 2.29
CA VAL A 32 6.73 13.58 3.62
C VAL A 32 6.01 12.26 3.86
N PHE A 33 4.72 12.15 3.46
CA PHE A 33 3.90 11.02 3.84
C PHE A 33 3.91 9.87 2.81
N LEU A 34 3.92 10.16 1.51
CA LEU A 34 3.89 9.10 0.49
C LEU A 34 5.13 8.20 0.49
N PRO A 35 6.38 8.70 0.63
CA PRO A 35 7.52 7.81 0.59
C PRO A 35 7.64 6.94 1.83
N SER A 36 7.05 7.28 2.97
CA SER A 36 7.28 6.49 4.20
C SER A 36 6.93 5.00 4.04
N PHE A 37 5.77 4.67 3.45
CA PHE A 37 5.37 3.28 3.21
C PHE A 37 6.14 2.62 2.05
N PHE A 38 6.31 3.32 0.92
CA PHE A 38 7.06 2.76 -0.22
C PHE A 38 8.56 2.60 0.06
N VAL A 39 9.14 3.48 0.89
CA VAL A 39 10.53 3.42 1.33
C VAL A 39 10.69 2.31 2.35
N GLN A 40 9.75 2.12 3.29
CA GLN A 40 9.79 0.94 4.16
C GLN A 40 9.69 -0.35 3.35
N ASP A 41 8.80 -0.42 2.37
CA ASP A 41 8.70 -1.60 1.52
C ASP A 41 9.97 -1.85 0.71
N ALA A 42 10.59 -0.80 0.17
CA ALA A 42 11.85 -0.95 -0.57
C ALA A 42 13.06 -1.23 0.34
N VAL A 43 13.11 -0.67 1.55
CA VAL A 43 14.22 -0.83 2.51
C VAL A 43 14.18 -2.19 3.18
N TYR A 44 13.00 -2.65 3.55
CA TYR A 44 12.79 -3.96 4.15
C TYR A 44 12.50 -5.04 3.12
N ASP A 45 12.50 -4.72 1.83
CA ASP A 45 12.26 -5.69 0.76
C ASP A 45 10.89 -6.39 0.90
N ASN A 46 9.88 -5.63 1.34
CA ASN A 46 8.49 -6.09 1.42
C ASN A 46 7.83 -6.07 0.04
N VAL A 47 6.87 -6.98 -0.15
CA VAL A 47 5.99 -7.01 -1.32
C VAL A 47 4.56 -6.70 -0.86
N PRO A 48 4.10 -5.43 -0.96
CA PRO A 48 2.79 -5.06 -0.43
C PRO A 48 1.65 -5.58 -1.32
N SER A 49 0.54 -5.97 -0.69
CA SER A 49 -0.73 -6.15 -1.38
C SER A 49 -1.37 -4.78 -1.69
N LYS A 50 -1.70 -4.55 -2.96
CA LYS A 50 -2.37 -3.33 -3.46
C LYS A 50 -3.84 -3.58 -3.83
N ALA A 51 -4.40 -4.72 -3.44
CA ALA A 51 -5.80 -5.05 -3.64
C ALA A 51 -6.71 -3.98 -3.01
N SER A 52 -7.80 -3.64 -3.69
CA SER A 52 -8.79 -2.68 -3.19
C SER A 52 -9.71 -3.35 -2.16
N CYS A 53 -10.47 -2.59 -1.38
CA CYS A 53 -11.42 -3.20 -0.43
C CYS A 53 -12.49 -4.07 -1.10
N ALA A 54 -12.81 -3.85 -2.38
CA ALA A 54 -13.77 -4.67 -3.12
C ALA A 54 -13.21 -6.06 -3.48
N ASP A 55 -11.88 -6.19 -3.45
CA ASP A 55 -11.12 -7.38 -3.80
C ASP A 55 -10.77 -8.22 -2.55
N VAL A 56 -11.04 -7.70 -1.36
CA VAL A 56 -10.72 -8.35 -0.08
C VAL A 56 -11.84 -9.33 0.29
N PRO A 57 -11.53 -10.63 0.43
CA PRO A 57 -12.50 -11.64 0.84
C PRO A 57 -12.83 -11.55 2.34
N THR A 58 -13.88 -12.25 2.76
CA THR A 58 -14.25 -12.34 4.18
C THR A 58 -13.16 -13.04 4.99
N THR A 59 -13.03 -12.66 6.26
CA THR A 59 -12.07 -13.27 7.20
C THR A 59 -12.21 -14.80 7.23
N GLU A 60 -13.43 -15.33 7.28
CA GLU A 60 -13.71 -16.77 7.26
C GLU A 60 -13.14 -17.47 6.00
N THR A 61 -13.23 -16.82 4.82
CA THR A 61 -12.65 -17.36 3.58
C THR A 61 -11.13 -17.45 3.70
N VAL A 62 -10.49 -16.43 4.27
CA VAL A 62 -9.04 -16.40 4.44
C VAL A 62 -8.57 -17.42 5.47
N GLU A 63 -9.28 -17.57 6.60
CA GLU A 63 -8.97 -18.58 7.62
C GLU A 63 -9.02 -20.02 7.09
N GLN A 64 -9.90 -20.29 6.12
CA GLN A 64 -9.97 -21.58 5.45
C GLN A 64 -8.80 -21.76 4.47
N VAL A 65 -8.50 -20.72 3.68
CA VAL A 65 -7.46 -20.78 2.64
C VAL A 65 -6.06 -20.84 3.25
N ILE A 66 -5.77 -20.07 4.30
CA ILE A 66 -4.42 -19.92 4.85
C ILE A 66 -3.85 -21.23 5.42
N ARG A 67 -4.71 -22.12 5.93
CA ARG A 67 -4.32 -23.43 6.47
C ARG A 67 -3.74 -24.37 5.41
N ASP A 68 -4.07 -24.13 4.15
CA ASP A 68 -3.59 -24.93 3.03
C ASP A 68 -2.32 -24.34 2.41
N PHE A 69 -1.84 -23.19 2.90
CA PHE A 69 -0.62 -22.58 2.39
C PHE A 69 0.56 -23.49 2.73
N PRO A 70 1.43 -23.81 1.76
CA PRO A 70 2.53 -24.73 2.01
C PRO A 70 3.55 -24.13 2.97
N GLU A 71 4.23 -25.00 3.71
CA GLU A 71 5.42 -24.63 4.47
C GLU A 71 6.58 -24.35 3.48
N ILE A 72 7.15 -23.15 3.54
CA ILE A 72 8.25 -22.71 2.68
C ILE A 72 9.33 -22.07 3.57
N GLY A 73 10.37 -22.83 3.89
CA GLY A 73 11.43 -22.37 4.78
C GLY A 73 10.86 -21.89 6.12
N ASP A 74 11.31 -20.72 6.57
CA ASP A 74 10.84 -20.07 7.80
C ASP A 74 9.71 -19.04 7.53
N ALA A 75 9.02 -19.13 6.38
CA ALA A 75 7.90 -18.24 6.07
C ALA A 75 6.67 -18.56 6.93
N ASP A 76 6.11 -17.55 7.59
CA ASP A 76 4.92 -17.67 8.44
C ASP A 76 3.72 -16.94 7.82
N PRO A 77 2.76 -17.67 7.22
CA PRO A 77 1.54 -17.07 6.69
C PRO A 77 0.57 -16.74 7.83
N ILE A 78 0.30 -15.46 8.03
CA ILE A 78 -0.70 -14.97 8.98
C ILE A 78 -1.88 -14.30 8.29
N LEU A 79 -3.01 -14.25 8.99
CA LEU A 79 -4.18 -13.50 8.57
C LEU A 79 -4.05 -12.07 9.09
N VAL A 80 -4.28 -11.09 8.20
CA VAL A 80 -4.29 -9.67 8.57
C VAL A 80 -5.60 -9.03 8.14
N ASP A 81 -6.28 -8.42 9.11
CA ASP A 81 -7.53 -7.70 8.88
C ASP A 81 -7.31 -6.53 7.91
N ARG A 82 -8.17 -6.43 6.90
CA ARG A 82 -8.15 -5.36 5.92
C ARG A 82 -9.55 -5.00 5.48
N CYS A 83 -9.91 -3.72 5.59
CA CYS A 83 -11.27 -3.26 5.32
C CYS A 83 -12.28 -4.05 6.19
N ASP A 84 -13.31 -4.65 5.58
CA ASP A 84 -14.32 -5.49 6.26
C ASP A 84 -14.02 -7.01 6.17
N GLY A 85 -12.79 -7.37 5.79
CA GLY A 85 -12.37 -8.75 5.61
C GLY A 85 -10.89 -8.94 5.95
N ALA A 86 -10.20 -9.82 5.23
CA ALA A 86 -8.79 -10.11 5.51
C ALA A 86 -7.98 -10.46 4.25
N ILE A 87 -6.66 -10.38 4.39
CA ILE A 87 -5.68 -10.88 3.41
C ILE A 87 -4.71 -11.83 4.09
N ILE A 88 -3.89 -12.52 3.29
CA ILE A 88 -2.75 -13.30 3.81
C ILE A 88 -1.52 -12.39 3.80
N GLU A 89 -0.84 -12.29 4.93
CA GLU A 89 0.49 -11.69 5.03
C GLU A 89 1.50 -12.79 5.35
N ILE A 90 2.49 -12.96 4.50
CA ILE A 90 3.54 -13.94 4.68
C ILE A 90 4.74 -13.23 5.29
N GLN A 91 5.04 -13.53 6.54
CA GLN A 91 6.22 -13.03 7.22
C GLN A 91 7.43 -13.88 6.84
N VAL A 92 8.52 -13.24 6.47
CA VAL A 92 9.78 -13.90 6.06
C VAL A 92 10.94 -13.27 6.83
N ALA A 93 11.95 -14.05 7.17
CA ALA A 93 13.11 -13.57 7.92
C ALA A 93 14.22 -12.98 7.03
N ASP A 94 14.21 -13.30 5.73
CA ASP A 94 15.27 -12.92 4.81
C ASP A 94 14.82 -12.91 3.33
N HIS A 95 15.68 -12.35 2.48
CA HIS A 95 15.46 -12.21 1.05
C HIS A 95 15.34 -13.56 0.31
N GLY A 96 16.10 -14.58 0.72
CA GLY A 96 16.05 -15.90 0.09
C GLY A 96 14.72 -16.59 0.35
N THR A 97 14.25 -16.57 1.59
CA THR A 97 12.90 -17.08 1.94
C THR A 97 11.80 -16.33 1.19
N ARG A 98 11.95 -15.00 1.01
CA ARG A 98 11.05 -14.19 0.17
C ARG A 98 11.04 -14.68 -1.28
N GLU A 99 12.21 -14.92 -1.88
CA GLU A 99 12.33 -15.42 -3.26
C GLU A 99 11.67 -16.79 -3.43
N ASP A 100 11.85 -17.71 -2.46
CA ASP A 100 11.23 -19.03 -2.48
C ASP A 100 9.69 -18.94 -2.44
N VAL A 101 9.14 -18.04 -1.60
CA VAL A 101 7.70 -17.74 -1.56
C VAL A 101 7.22 -17.19 -2.90
N GLU A 102 7.93 -16.22 -3.49
CA GLU A 102 7.57 -15.67 -4.80
C GLU A 102 7.65 -16.71 -5.91
N ASP A 103 8.63 -17.61 -5.89
CA ASP A 103 8.78 -18.69 -6.88
C ASP A 103 7.64 -19.71 -6.78
N TYR A 104 7.22 -20.05 -5.55
CA TYR A 104 6.02 -20.83 -5.34
C TYR A 104 4.78 -20.12 -5.92
N LEU A 105 4.62 -18.82 -5.65
CA LEU A 105 3.48 -18.03 -6.13
C LEU A 105 3.50 -17.78 -7.64
N LYS A 106 4.67 -17.72 -8.28
CA LYS A 106 4.79 -17.70 -9.75
C LYS A 106 4.16 -18.94 -10.38
N THR A 107 4.28 -20.08 -9.72
CA THR A 107 3.79 -21.37 -10.22
C THR A 107 2.34 -21.64 -9.83
N ASN A 108 1.97 -21.35 -8.58
CA ASN A 108 0.70 -21.79 -7.97
C ASN A 108 -0.26 -20.63 -7.67
N GLY A 109 0.21 -19.39 -7.77
CA GLY A 109 -0.56 -18.18 -7.55
C GLY A 109 -0.80 -17.40 -8.83
N LYS A 110 -1.10 -16.12 -8.67
CA LYS A 110 -1.31 -15.16 -9.74
C LYS A 110 -0.68 -13.84 -9.36
N TYR A 111 0.12 -13.26 -10.27
CA TYR A 111 0.60 -11.89 -10.14
C TYR A 111 -0.22 -10.95 -11.00
N GLU A 112 -0.73 -9.89 -10.40
CA GLU A 112 -1.40 -8.79 -11.08
C GLU A 112 -0.62 -7.50 -10.85
N LYS A 113 -0.27 -6.80 -11.93
CA LYS A 113 0.55 -5.57 -11.84
C LYS A 113 -0.07 -4.48 -10.96
N SER A 114 -1.39 -4.41 -10.91
CA SER A 114 -2.13 -3.40 -10.15
C SER A 114 -2.33 -3.76 -8.68
N THR A 115 -2.51 -5.04 -8.36
CA THR A 115 -3.00 -5.51 -7.05
C THR A 115 -1.98 -6.37 -6.28
N GLY A 116 -0.97 -6.93 -6.96
CA GLY A 116 0.12 -7.70 -6.37
C GLY A 116 -0.04 -9.21 -6.53
N TRP A 117 0.45 -9.96 -5.54
CA TRP A 117 0.34 -11.41 -5.49
C TRP A 117 -1.04 -11.86 -4.99
N TRP A 118 -1.49 -12.98 -5.53
CA TRP A 118 -2.73 -13.64 -5.17
C TRP A 118 -2.52 -15.14 -5.12
N TRP A 119 -3.22 -15.80 -4.21
CA TRP A 119 -3.28 -17.25 -4.14
C TRP A 119 -4.68 -17.70 -3.74
N ARG A 120 -5.25 -18.63 -4.51
CA ARG A 120 -6.63 -19.11 -4.32
C ARG A 120 -7.66 -17.98 -4.13
N SER A 121 -7.55 -16.92 -4.92
CA SER A 121 -8.40 -15.71 -4.87
C SER A 121 -8.28 -14.86 -3.61
N VAL A 122 -7.25 -15.08 -2.79
CA VAL A 122 -6.93 -14.22 -1.64
C VAL A 122 -5.70 -13.37 -1.98
N PRO A 123 -5.74 -12.04 -1.76
CA PRO A 123 -4.57 -11.19 -1.93
C PRO A 123 -3.46 -11.55 -0.93
N ILE A 124 -2.20 -11.46 -1.38
CA ILE A 124 -1.02 -11.73 -0.56
C ILE A 124 -0.17 -10.46 -0.42
N ALA A 125 0.27 -10.19 0.80
CA ALA A 125 1.43 -9.36 1.09
C ALA A 125 2.58 -10.23 1.59
N ILE A 126 3.82 -9.85 1.31
CA ILE A 126 5.02 -10.48 1.87
C ILE A 126 5.76 -9.43 2.70
N ARG A 127 6.05 -9.73 3.96
CA ARG A 127 6.73 -8.83 4.89
C ARG A 127 8.01 -9.45 5.42
N ASN A 128 9.10 -8.72 5.28
CA ASN A 128 10.34 -9.05 5.95
C ASN A 128 10.28 -8.53 7.40
N VAL A 129 10.47 -9.40 8.37
CA VAL A 129 10.29 -9.11 9.82
C VAL A 129 11.54 -9.37 10.64
#